data_AF-A0A349A2C9-F1
#
_entry.id   AF-A0A349A2C9-F1
#
_cell.length_a   1.000
_cell.length_b   1.000
_cell.length_c   1.000
_cell.angle_alpha   90.00
_cell.angle_beta   90.00
_cell.angle_gamma   90.00
#
_symmetry.space_group_name_H-M   'P 1'
#
loop_
_entity.id
_entity.type
_entity.pdbx_description
1 polymer ?
#
loop_
_entity_poly.entity_id
_entity_poly.type
_entity_poly.pdbx_seq_one_letter_code
_entity_poly.pdbx_strand_id
1 'polypeptide(L)'
;RAFLKSLPMTLVADGLCFAHSLPYDSVRSFYEPVDDGTTAKAIPVFQSTAHRILFCGHAHTPVLFRWRAGRVSREAIPPDLPVPMRADERYIAVVGAVEDGECALYDGGEGTYRRIRLD
;
A
#
# COMPACT_ATOMS: atom_id res chain seq x y z
N ARG A 1 1.78 24.40 -10.40
CA ARG A 1 0.74 23.74 -11.23
C ARG A 1 1.33 22.80 -12.30
N ALA A 2 2.43 23.17 -12.98
CA ALA A 2 3.11 22.27 -13.94
C ALA A 2 3.68 21.00 -13.28
N PHE A 3 4.33 21.14 -12.12
CA PHE A 3 4.86 20.02 -11.34
C PHE A 3 3.83 18.92 -11.02
N LEU A 4 2.67 19.29 -10.46
CA LEU A 4 1.62 18.30 -10.13
C LEU A 4 1.07 17.58 -11.37
N LYS A 5 1.03 18.25 -12.53
CA LYS A 5 0.57 17.65 -13.79
C LYS A 5 1.57 16.66 -14.38
N SER A 6 2.85 16.76 -14.02
CA SER A 6 3.88 15.83 -14.52
C SER A 6 4.07 14.60 -13.63
N LEU A 7 3.40 14.54 -12.47
CA LEU A 7 3.50 13.37 -11.59
C LEU A 7 2.70 12.20 -12.18
N PRO A 8 3.28 10.99 -12.22
CA PRO A 8 2.56 9.82 -12.70
C PRO A 8 1.48 9.39 -11.71
N MET A 9 0.46 8.70 -12.21
CA MET A 9 -0.59 8.08 -11.38
C MET A 9 -0.03 6.97 -10.48
N THR A 10 0.89 6.19 -11.04
CA THR A 10 1.54 5.04 -10.41
C THR A 10 3.02 5.10 -10.73
N LEU A 11 3.87 4.78 -9.76
CA LEU A 11 5.31 4.62 -9.93
C LEU A 11 5.70 3.18 -9.64
N VAL A 12 6.48 2.56 -10.52
CA VAL A 12 7.08 1.24 -10.27
C VAL A 12 8.60 1.40 -10.23
N ALA A 13 9.21 1.04 -9.12
CA ALA A 13 10.65 1.11 -8.91
C ALA A 13 11.10 -0.14 -8.13
N ASP A 14 12.15 -0.82 -8.61
CA ASP A 14 12.71 -2.03 -7.98
C ASP A 14 11.66 -3.12 -7.65
N GLY A 15 10.65 -3.26 -8.50
CA GLY A 15 9.55 -4.22 -8.32
C GLY A 15 8.51 -3.81 -7.27
N LEU A 16 8.65 -2.63 -6.66
CA LEU A 16 7.69 -2.00 -5.75
C LEU A 16 6.77 -1.08 -6.53
N CYS A 17 5.48 -1.12 -6.22
CA CYS A 17 4.47 -0.26 -6.81
C CYS A 17 4.05 0.80 -5.80
N PHE A 18 3.94 2.06 -6.25
CA PHE A 18 3.49 3.19 -5.46
C PHE A 18 2.32 3.85 -6.18
N ALA A 19 1.20 4.05 -5.48
CA ALA A 19 0.04 4.75 -6.00
C ALA A 19 -0.58 5.63 -4.89
N HIS A 20 -1.37 6.63 -5.25
CA HIS A 20 -2.08 7.41 -4.24
C HIS A 20 -3.15 6.58 -3.50
N SER A 21 -4.00 5.86 -4.24
CA SER A 21 -4.93 4.89 -3.66
C SER A 21 -4.93 3.57 -4.42
N LEU A 22 -5.44 3.55 -5.65
CA LEU A 22 -5.49 2.37 -6.49
C LEU A 22 -4.39 2.40 -7.58
N PRO A 23 -3.80 1.25 -7.95
CA PRO A 23 -2.72 1.17 -8.93
C PRO A 23 -3.23 1.13 -10.37
N TYR A 24 -4.21 1.96 -10.74
CA TYR A 24 -4.76 2.03 -12.10
C TYR A 24 -4.58 3.39 -12.73
N ASP A 25 -4.38 3.40 -14.04
CA ASP A 25 -4.22 4.62 -14.85
C ASP A 25 -5.56 5.31 -15.11
N SER A 26 -6.19 5.78 -14.04
CA SER A 26 -7.47 6.50 -14.09
C SER A 26 -7.56 7.53 -12.97
N VAL A 27 -8.19 8.67 -13.24
CA VAL A 27 -8.42 9.70 -12.22
C VAL A 27 -9.28 9.18 -11.06
N ARG A 28 -10.17 8.21 -11.31
CA ARG A 28 -10.97 7.56 -10.24
C ARG A 28 -10.11 6.87 -9.20
N SER A 29 -8.91 6.40 -9.57
CA SER A 29 -7.95 5.76 -8.68
C SER A 29 -7.45 6.68 -7.55
N PHE A 30 -7.70 7.99 -7.62
CA PHE A 30 -7.41 8.92 -6.53
C PHE A 30 -8.48 8.97 -5.45
N TYR A 31 -9.73 8.64 -5.78
CA TYR A 31 -10.89 8.89 -4.93
C TYR A 31 -11.48 7.63 -4.29
N GLU A 32 -11.14 6.46 -4.82
CA GLU A 32 -11.63 5.20 -4.28
C GLU A 32 -10.58 4.57 -3.36
N PRO A 33 -10.89 4.38 -2.06
CA PRO A 33 -9.98 3.71 -1.15
C PRO A 33 -9.85 2.22 -1.47
N VAL A 34 -8.64 1.68 -1.23
CA VAL A 34 -8.41 0.22 -1.17
C VAL A 34 -9.07 -0.41 0.05
N ASP A 35 -9.27 0.35 1.13
CA ASP A 35 -9.85 -0.11 2.39
C ASP A 35 -11.23 0.49 2.63
N ASP A 36 -12.24 -0.38 2.80
CA ASP A 36 -13.59 -0.03 3.24
C ASP A 36 -13.94 -0.67 4.61
N GLY A 37 -12.92 -1.12 5.34
CA GLY A 37 -13.07 -1.91 6.56
C GLY A 37 -13.13 -3.42 6.32
N THR A 38 -13.18 -3.86 5.06
CA THR A 38 -13.23 -5.28 4.66
C THR A 38 -12.13 -5.62 3.64
N THR A 39 -12.10 -6.86 3.15
CA THR A 39 -11.19 -7.29 2.07
C THR A 39 -11.77 -7.12 0.67
N ALA A 40 -13.05 -6.70 0.55
CA ALA A 40 -13.79 -6.72 -0.71
C ALA A 40 -13.14 -5.85 -1.80
N LYS A 41 -12.59 -4.68 -1.42
CA LYS A 41 -11.90 -3.76 -2.33
C LYS A 41 -10.46 -4.17 -2.66
N ALA A 42 -9.77 -4.85 -1.75
CA ALA A 42 -8.40 -5.33 -1.96
C ALA A 42 -8.32 -6.56 -2.87
N ILE A 43 -9.30 -7.47 -2.81
CA ILE A 43 -9.36 -8.68 -3.67
C ILE A 43 -9.21 -8.36 -5.17
N PRO A 44 -10.03 -7.47 -5.78
CA PRO A 44 -9.92 -7.19 -7.20
C PRO A 44 -8.58 -6.53 -7.57
N VAL A 45 -7.95 -5.77 -6.66
CA VAL A 45 -6.61 -5.19 -6.88
C VAL A 45 -5.54 -6.27 -6.98
N PHE A 46 -5.59 -7.29 -6.11
CA PHE A 46 -4.70 -8.44 -6.22
C PHE A 46 -4.95 -9.26 -7.49
N GLN A 47 -6.21 -9.41 -7.90
CA GLN A 47 -6.56 -10.18 -9.09
C GLN A 47 -6.19 -9.47 -10.40
N SER A 48 -6.26 -8.14 -10.43
CA SER A 48 -6.05 -7.32 -11.64
C SER A 48 -4.60 -6.89 -11.85
N THR A 49 -3.74 -7.03 -10.83
CA THR A 49 -2.33 -6.61 -10.89
C THR A 49 -1.39 -7.75 -10.58
N ALA A 50 -0.14 -7.67 -11.06
CA ALA A 50 0.93 -8.61 -10.74
C ALA A 50 1.92 -8.06 -9.68
N HIS A 51 1.68 -6.86 -9.13
CA HIS A 51 2.59 -6.24 -8.17
C HIS A 51 2.72 -7.09 -6.91
N ARG A 52 3.97 -7.35 -6.49
CA ARG A 52 4.24 -8.06 -5.23
C ARG A 52 3.90 -7.18 -4.03
N ILE A 53 4.31 -5.92 -4.06
CA ILE A 53 4.04 -4.94 -3.01
C ILE A 53 3.49 -3.67 -3.64
N LEU A 54 2.35 -3.21 -3.14
CA LEU A 54 1.79 -1.90 -3.42
C LEU A 54 1.83 -1.06 -2.14
N PHE A 55 2.44 0.10 -2.20
CA PHE A 55 2.32 1.15 -1.19
C PHE A 55 1.30 2.18 -1.67
N CYS A 56 0.32 2.48 -0.82
CA CYS A 56 -0.67 3.51 -1.10
C CYS A 56 -1.11 4.25 0.15
N GLY A 57 -1.88 5.32 -0.04
CA GLY A 57 -2.48 6.12 1.02
C GLY A 57 -3.97 6.27 0.77
N HIS A 58 -4.45 7.52 0.76
CA HIS A 58 -5.85 7.94 0.66
C HIS A 58 -6.71 7.58 1.87
N ALA A 59 -6.62 6.34 2.36
CA ALA A 59 -7.08 6.03 3.71
C ALA A 59 -6.01 6.51 4.70
N HIS A 60 -6.41 7.36 5.65
CA HIS A 60 -5.52 7.90 6.68
C HIS A 60 -5.14 6.85 7.74
N THR A 61 -5.89 5.75 7.81
CA THR A 61 -5.67 4.65 8.74
C THR A 61 -4.71 3.62 8.13
N PRO A 62 -3.56 3.34 8.77
CA PRO A 62 -2.64 2.31 8.29
C PRO A 62 -3.24 0.91 8.34
N VAL A 63 -3.14 0.16 7.25
CA VAL A 63 -3.65 -1.22 7.15
C VAL A 63 -2.82 -2.02 6.16
N LEU A 64 -2.60 -3.30 6.46
CA LEU A 64 -1.92 -4.23 5.57
C LEU A 64 -2.92 -5.25 5.02
N PHE A 65 -3.03 -5.32 3.71
CA PHE A 65 -3.66 -6.45 3.04
C PHE A 65 -2.59 -7.43 2.58
N ARG A 66 -2.83 -8.72 2.82
CA ARG A 66 -1.93 -9.79 2.41
C ARG A 66 -2.69 -10.82 1.59
N TRP A 67 -2.15 -11.15 0.43
CA TRP A 67 -2.60 -12.26 -0.39
C TRP A 67 -1.69 -13.47 -0.18
N ARG A 68 -2.27 -14.56 0.32
CA ARG A 68 -1.57 -15.83 0.57
C ARG A 68 -2.47 -17.00 0.20
N ALA A 69 -1.97 -17.90 -0.63
CA ALA A 69 -2.68 -19.12 -1.03
C ALA A 69 -4.14 -18.87 -1.50
N GLY A 70 -4.36 -17.80 -2.28
CA GLY A 70 -5.66 -17.45 -2.84
C GLY A 70 -6.63 -16.76 -1.86
N ARG A 71 -6.16 -16.36 -0.67
CA ARG A 71 -6.97 -15.65 0.33
C ARG A 71 -6.37 -14.29 0.64
N VAL A 72 -7.25 -13.32 0.91
CA VAL A 72 -6.89 -11.97 1.35
C VAL A 72 -7.20 -11.82 2.82
N SER A 73 -6.23 -11.35 3.60
CA SER A 73 -6.42 -10.85 4.97
C SER A 73 -6.34 -9.32 5.00
N ARG A 74 -6.96 -8.73 6.04
CA ARG A 74 -6.84 -7.33 6.43
C ARG A 74 -6.25 -7.31 7.84
N GLU A 75 -5.05 -6.76 7.97
CA GLU A 75 -4.25 -6.81 9.19
C GLU A 75 -4.00 -5.38 9.69
N ALA A 76 -4.21 -5.15 10.99
CA ALA A 76 -3.73 -3.92 11.61
C ALA A 76 -2.20 -3.93 11.62
N ILE A 77 -1.58 -2.75 11.45
CA ILE A 77 -0.12 -2.60 11.53
C ILE A 77 0.23 -1.92 12.86
N PRO A 78 0.73 -2.67 13.86
CA PRO A 78 1.22 -2.06 15.08
C PRO A 78 2.40 -1.13 14.76
N PRO A 79 2.51 0.03 15.43
CA PRO A 79 3.70 0.87 15.31
C PRO A 79 4.95 0.12 15.78
N ASP A 80 6.10 0.44 15.19
CA ASP A 80 7.45 0.01 15.58
C ASP A 80 7.76 -1.50 15.47
N LEU A 81 6.77 -2.34 15.19
CA LEU A 81 6.96 -3.76 14.95
C LEU A 81 7.26 -4.02 13.47
N PRO A 82 8.38 -4.69 13.14
CA PRO A 82 8.66 -5.10 11.77
C PRO A 82 7.66 -6.18 11.31
N VAL A 83 7.14 -6.00 10.09
CA VAL A 83 6.31 -6.95 9.38
C VAL A 83 7.11 -7.55 8.23
N PRO A 84 7.45 -8.85 8.29
CA PRO A 84 8.12 -9.53 7.19
C PRO A 84 7.21 -9.62 5.95
N MET A 85 7.69 -9.11 4.82
CA MET A 85 7.03 -9.19 3.52
C MET A 85 7.67 -10.28 2.66
N ARG A 86 7.21 -11.52 2.85
CA ARG A 86 7.72 -12.74 2.24
C ARG A 86 7.62 -12.71 0.71
N ALA A 87 8.54 -13.39 0.03
CA ALA A 87 8.63 -13.40 -1.43
C ALA A 87 7.48 -14.18 -2.11
N ASP A 88 6.90 -15.16 -1.42
CA ASP A 88 5.80 -16.02 -1.87
C ASP A 88 4.39 -15.43 -1.60
N GLU A 89 4.33 -14.23 -1.03
CA GLU A 89 3.12 -13.51 -0.70
C GLU A 89 3.07 -12.16 -1.43
N ARG A 90 1.88 -11.57 -1.51
CA ARG A 90 1.70 -10.23 -2.07
C ARG A 90 1.02 -9.31 -1.06
N TYR A 91 1.33 -8.02 -1.13
CA TYR A 91 0.95 -7.05 -0.12
C TYR A 91 0.38 -5.78 -0.74
N ILE A 92 -0.61 -5.21 -0.07
CA ILE A 92 -1.01 -3.81 -0.24
C ILE A 92 -0.88 -3.14 1.13
N ALA A 93 0.05 -2.21 1.27
CA ALA A 93 0.29 -1.46 2.49
C ALA A 93 -0.29 -0.05 2.34
N VAL A 94 -1.39 0.21 3.04
CA VAL A 94 -1.90 1.56 3.24
C VAL A 94 -1.08 2.18 4.36
N VAL A 95 -0.29 3.20 4.02
CA VAL A 95 0.72 3.78 4.93
C VAL A 95 0.08 4.69 5.98
N GLY A 96 -1.05 5.32 5.65
CA GLY A 96 -1.67 6.38 6.44
C GLY A 96 -1.30 7.77 5.91
N ALA A 97 -1.51 8.79 6.73
CA ALA A 97 -1.32 10.18 6.35
C ALA A 97 -0.28 10.88 7.24
N VAL A 98 0.60 11.68 6.62
CA VAL A 98 1.71 12.35 7.31
C VAL A 98 1.19 13.39 8.32
N GLU A 99 0.08 14.06 8.01
CA GLU A 99 -0.59 15.00 8.91
C GLU A 99 -1.10 14.36 10.20
N ASP A 100 -1.35 13.04 10.17
CA ASP A 100 -1.76 12.26 11.35
C ASP A 100 -0.55 11.62 12.07
N GLY A 101 0.67 11.96 11.63
CA GLY A 101 1.93 11.43 12.14
C GLY A 101 2.26 10.02 11.65
N GLU A 102 1.70 9.58 10.53
CA GLU A 102 1.98 8.25 9.95
C GLU A 102 3.11 8.29 8.93
N CYS A 103 4.01 7.31 9.06
CA CYS A 103 5.09 7.05 8.12
C CYS A 103 5.40 5.56 8.10
N ALA A 104 6.14 5.10 7.09
CA ALA A 104 6.66 3.75 7.07
C ALA A 104 8.01 3.64 6.38
N LEU A 105 8.79 2.66 6.81
CA LEU A 105 10.05 2.26 6.22
C LEU A 105 9.91 0.84 5.66
N TYR A 106 10.31 0.66 4.41
CA TYR A 106 10.49 -0.66 3.83
C TYR A 106 11.98 -0.89 3.56
N ASP A 107 12.54 -1.92 4.19
CA ASP A 107 13.88 -2.42 3.91
C ASP A 107 13.77 -3.48 2.81
N GLY A 108 14.27 -3.16 1.61
CA GLY A 108 14.25 -4.07 0.46
C GLY A 108 15.25 -5.22 0.57
N GLY A 109 16.32 -5.08 1.35
CA GLY A 109 17.31 -6.14 1.58
C GLY A 109 16.79 -7.18 2.55
N GLU A 110 16.19 -6.74 3.65
CA GLU A 110 15.58 -7.60 4.67
C GLU A 110 14.13 -8.00 4.34
N GLY A 111 13.53 -7.38 3.33
CA GLY A 111 12.13 -7.59 2.95
C GLY A 111 11.16 -7.25 4.08
N THR A 112 11.44 -6.20 4.86
CA THR A 112 10.73 -5.89 6.10
C THR A 112 10.07 -4.52 6.03
N TYR A 113 8.79 -4.44 6.39
CA TYR A 113 8.03 -3.20 6.50
C TYR A 113 7.86 -2.78 7.96
N ARG A 114 8.03 -1.51 8.29
CA ARG A 114 7.81 -0.99 9.64
C ARG A 114 7.02 0.32 9.58
N ARG A 115 5.94 0.40 10.34
CA ARG A 115 5.22 1.66 10.60
C ARG A 115 6.02 2.50 11.61
N ILE A 116 6.20 3.77 11.30
CA ILE A 116 6.92 4.77 12.09
C ILE A 116 5.94 5.88 12.43
N ARG A 117 5.93 6.33 13.69
CA ARG A 117 5.20 7.52 14.11
C ARG A 117 6.12 8.73 14.05
N LEU A 118 5.64 9.80 13.43
CA LEU A 118 6.31 11.10 13.41
C LEU A 118 5.82 11.91 14.62
N ASP A 119 6.76 12.42 15.40
CA ASP A 119 6.54 13.30 16.55
C ASP A 119 6.56 14.78 16.16
#